data_AF-A0A378YY48-F1
#
_entry.id   AF-A0A378YY48-F1
#
_cell.length_a   1.000
_cell.length_b   1.000
_cell.length_c   1.000
_cell.angle_alpha   90.00
_cell.angle_beta   90.00
_cell.angle_gamma   90.00
#
_symmetry.space_group_name_H-M   'P 1'
#
loop_
_entity.id
_entity.type
_entity.pdbx_description
1 polymer ?
#
loop_
_entity_poly.entity_id
_entity_poly.type
_entity_poly.pdbx_seq_one_letter_code
_entity_poly.pdbx_strand_id
1 'polypeptide(L)'
;MAAVITKYVRDGITYYEIRGALPDGKRYRDRVGFSEGEMRFRALVARRIVLMRNDYLSEIKRVGDEIKNARPTPGWMSQLIF
;
A
#
# COMPACT_ATOMS: atom_id res chain seq x y z
N MET A 1 -20.07 13.89 2.69
CA MET A 1 -20.13 13.24 1.36
C MET A 1 -18.72 12.85 0.96
N ALA A 2 -18.50 11.64 0.42
CA ALA A 2 -17.17 11.20 0.01
C ALA A 2 -16.69 11.96 -1.23
N ALA A 3 -15.38 12.20 -1.33
CA ALA A 3 -14.77 12.79 -2.50
C ALA A 3 -14.82 11.81 -3.69
N VAL A 4 -15.12 12.34 -4.87
CA VAL A 4 -15.12 11.60 -6.14
C VAL A 4 -13.80 11.87 -6.86
N ILE A 5 -13.09 10.80 -7.22
CA ILE A 5 -11.86 10.87 -7.99
C ILE A 5 -12.19 10.47 -9.43
N THR A 6 -11.86 11.34 -10.39
CA THR A 6 -12.02 11.07 -11.83
C THR A 6 -10.66 11.09 -12.51
N LYS A 7 -10.39 10.07 -13.32
CA LYS A 7 -9.18 9.99 -14.15
C LYS A 7 -9.54 10.23 -15.61
N TYR A 8 -8.79 11.06 -16.31
CA TYR A 8 -8.94 11.26 -17.75
C TYR A 8 -7.61 11.66 -18.40
N VAL A 9 -7.52 11.53 -19.72
CA VAL A 9 -6.34 11.93 -20.51
C VAL A 9 -6.71 13.12 -21.39
N ARG A 10 -5.85 14.14 -21.41
CA ARG A 10 -6.01 15.32 -22.26
C ARG A 10 -4.64 15.85 -22.66
N ASP A 11 -4.44 16.10 -23.95
CA ASP A 11 -3.18 16.64 -24.51
C ASP A 11 -1.93 15.81 -24.10
N GLY A 12 -2.06 14.48 -24.07
CA GLY A 12 -0.99 13.56 -23.66
C GLY A 12 -0.70 13.54 -22.15
N ILE A 13 -1.45 14.30 -21.34
CA ILE A 13 -1.32 14.39 -19.89
C ILE A 13 -2.44 13.58 -19.24
N THR A 14 -2.07 12.71 -18.30
CA THR A 14 -3.03 11.99 -17.44
C THR A 14 -3.39 12.86 -16.25
N TYR A 15 -4.66 13.23 -16.14
CA TYR A 15 -5.18 14.01 -15.02
C TYR A 15 -5.92 13.12 -14.02
N TYR A 16 -5.69 13.40 -12.74
CA TYR A 16 -6.52 12.92 -11.63
C TYR A 16 -7.18 14.14 -11.01
N GLU A 17 -8.50 14.15 -11.04
CA GLU A 17 -9.32 15.24 -10.49
C GLU A 17 -10.11 14.73 -9.29
N ILE A 18 -9.97 15.41 -8.17
CA ILE A 18 -10.68 15.14 -6.93
C ILE A 18 -11.75 16.21 -6.76
N ARG A 19 -13.00 15.78 -6.67
CA ARG A 19 -14.14 16.66 -6.41
C ARG A 19 -14.80 16.28 -5.10
N GLY A 20 -15.14 17.25 -4.27
CA GLY A 20 -15.84 16.96 -3.03
C GLY A 20 -16.60 18.16 -2.49
N ALA A 21 -17.30 17.94 -1.38
CA ALA A 21 -17.94 18.97 -0.60
C ALA A 21 -17.23 19.10 0.75
N LEU A 22 -16.92 20.32 1.15
CA LEU A 22 -16.39 20.67 2.46
C LEU A 22 -17.54 20.69 3.49
N PRO A 23 -17.22 20.60 4.80
CA PRO A 23 -18.22 20.67 5.87
C PRO A 23 -19.04 21.96 5.88
N ASP A 24 -18.49 23.06 5.35
CA ASP A 24 -19.17 24.36 5.20
C ASP A 24 -20.07 24.44 3.96
N GLY A 25 -20.27 23.33 3.25
CA GLY A 25 -21.08 23.23 2.04
C GLY A 25 -20.40 23.68 0.75
N LYS A 26 -19.17 24.24 0.82
CA LYS A 26 -18.43 24.62 -0.38
C LYS A 26 -17.99 23.39 -1.17
N ARG A 27 -17.97 23.51 -2.49
CA ARG A 27 -17.40 22.47 -3.37
C ARG A 27 -15.94 22.77 -3.64
N TYR A 28 -15.10 21.76 -3.57
CA TYR A 28 -13.71 21.85 -3.99
C TYR A 28 -13.45 20.97 -5.21
N ARG A 29 -12.50 21.41 -6.03
CA ARG A 29 -11.97 20.68 -7.16
C ARG A 29 -10.45 20.84 -7.11
N ASP A 30 -9.76 19.72 -6.95
CA ASP A 30 -8.31 19.66 -7.06
C ASP A 30 -7.93 18.79 -8.25
N ARG A 31 -6.85 19.14 -8.95
CA ARG A 31 -6.41 18.47 -10.16
C ARG A 31 -4.90 18.40 -10.19
N VAL A 32 -4.39 17.19 -10.40
CA VAL A 32 -2.97 16.98 -10.69
C VAL A 32 -2.83 16.29 -12.06
N GLY A 33 -1.87 16.76 -12.85
CA GLY A 33 -1.55 16.21 -14.17
C GLY A 33 -0.19 15.53 -14.15
N PHE A 34 -0.07 14.45 -14.92
CA PHE A 34 1.19 13.75 -15.13
C PHE A 34 1.41 13.52 -16.62
N SER A 35 2.59 13.88 -17.09
CA SER A 35 3.08 13.47 -18.41
C SER A 35 3.17 11.94 -18.50
N GLU A 36 3.25 11.43 -19.72
CA GLU A 36 3.47 10.01 -19.96
C GLU A 36 4.77 9.49 -19.32
N GLY A 37 5.84 10.30 -19.37
CA GLY A 37 7.12 9.98 -18.74
C GLY A 37 7.03 9.84 -17.22
N GLU A 38 6.35 10.80 -16.56
CA GLU A 38 6.10 10.73 -15.12
C GLU A 38 5.23 9.53 -14.75
N MET A 39 4.22 9.21 -15.57
CA MET A 39 3.39 8.03 -15.36
C MET A 39 4.22 6.73 -15.43
N ARG A 40 5.13 6.61 -16.41
CA ARG A 40 6.05 5.48 -16.51
C ARG A 40 6.98 5.39 -15.30
N PHE A 41 7.55 6.51 -14.88
CA PHE A 41 8.42 6.57 -13.71
C PHE A 41 7.69 6.15 -12.43
N ARG A 42 6.46 6.64 -12.20
CA ARG A 42 5.64 6.25 -11.05
C ARG A 42 5.32 4.76 -11.07
N ALA A 43 5.07 4.16 -12.24
CA ALA A 43 4.87 2.72 -12.36
C ALA A 43 6.12 1.92 -11.97
N LEU A 44 7.31 2.39 -12.36
CA LEU A 44 8.59 1.79 -11.95
C LEU A 44 8.77 1.87 -10.43
N VAL A 45 8.56 3.04 -9.84
CA VAL A 45 8.68 3.23 -8.38
C VAL A 45 7.68 2.35 -7.64
N ALA A 46 6.42 2.29 -8.08
CA ALA A 46 5.41 1.44 -7.47
C ALA A 46 5.80 -0.05 -7.48
N ARG A 47 6.33 -0.55 -8.61
CA ARG A 47 6.84 -1.93 -8.69
C ARG A 47 7.99 -2.17 -7.71
N ARG A 48 8.92 -1.22 -7.58
CA ARG A 48 10.04 -1.34 -6.63
C ARG A 48 9.57 -1.37 -5.18
N ILE A 49 8.60 -0.54 -4.82
CA ILE A 49 8.00 -0.54 -3.47
C ILE A 49 7.33 -1.90 -3.18
N VAL A 50 6.61 -2.48 -4.15
CA VAL A 50 6.00 -3.81 -3.98
C VAL A 50 7.06 -4.88 -3.73
N LEU A 51 8.15 -4.87 -4.49
CA LEU A 51 9.27 -5.81 -4.27
C LEU A 51 9.85 -5.67 -2.86
N MET A 52 10.19 -4.44 -2.45
CA MET A 52 10.73 -4.20 -1.10
C MET A 52 9.76 -4.64 0.01
N ARG A 53 8.45 -4.44 -0.19
CA ARG A 53 7.43 -4.90 0.75
C ARG A 53 7.39 -6.42 0.84
N ASN A 54 7.48 -7.12 -0.30
CA ASN A 54 7.50 -8.57 -0.33
C ASN A 54 8.75 -9.13 0.36
N ASP A 55 9.92 -8.53 0.10
CA ASP A 55 11.17 -8.90 0.76
C ASP A 55 11.04 -8.73 2.28
N TYR A 56 10.54 -7.59 2.74
CA TYR A 56 10.29 -7.32 4.15
C TYR A 56 9.32 -8.32 4.80
N LEU A 57 8.21 -8.64 4.13
CA LEU A 57 7.24 -9.62 4.64
C LEU A 57 7.83 -11.04 4.68
N SER A 58 8.66 -11.39 3.71
CA SER A 58 9.37 -12.69 3.68
C SER A 58 10.33 -12.82 4.85
N GLU A 59 11.02 -11.73 5.18
CA GLU A 59 11.96 -11.67 6.29
C GLU A 59 11.27 -11.73 7.65
N ILE A 60 10.14 -11.02 7.81
CA ILE A 60 9.27 -11.16 9.00
C ILE A 60 8.85 -12.61 9.19
N LYS A 61 8.44 -13.27 8.10
CA LYS A 61 8.02 -14.67 8.16
C LYS A 61 9.18 -15.58 8.60
N ARG A 62 10.36 -15.42 8.00
CA ARG A 62 11.58 -16.17 8.34
C ARG A 62 11.89 -16.05 9.84
N VAL A 63 11.93 -14.82 10.36
CA VAL A 63 12.19 -14.54 11.79
C VAL A 63 11.10 -15.16 12.67
N GLY A 64 9.84 -15.06 12.27
CA GLY A 64 8.72 -15.68 12.98
C GLY A 64 8.83 -17.21 13.06
N ASP A 65 9.26 -17.85 11.98
CA ASP A 65 9.45 -19.30 11.92
C ASP A 65 10.68 -19.73 12.75
N GLU A 66 11.76 -18.95 12.75
CA GLU A 66 12.91 -19.16 13.62
C GLU A 66 12.55 -19.06 15.11
N ILE A 67 11.76 -18.06 15.51
CA ILE A 67 11.29 -17.94 16.90
C ILE A 67 10.42 -19.13 17.31
N LYS A 68 9.54 -19.61 16.42
CA LYS A 68 8.73 -20.81 16.68
C LYS A 68 9.59 -22.05 16.86
N ASN A 69 10.58 -22.25 16.00
CA ASN A 69 11.48 -23.40 16.03
C ASN A 69 12.48 -23.31 17.21
N ALA A 70 12.84 -22.11 17.64
CA ALA A 70 13.72 -21.85 18.78
C ALA A 70 13.01 -21.93 20.14
N ARG A 71 11.68 -22.14 20.18
CA ARG A 71 10.99 -22.58 21.39
C ARG A 71 10.99 -24.11 21.42
N PRO A 72 11.95 -24.78 22.09
CA PRO A 72 11.71 -26.16 22.47
C PRO A 72 10.59 -26.09 23.48
N THR A 73 9.38 -26.52 23.13
CA THR A 73 8.44 -26.94 24.16
C THR A 73 8.98 -28.30 24.59
N PRO A 74 9.63 -28.41 25.76
CA PRO A 74 10.16 -29.70 26.16
C PRO A 74 8.96 -30.63 26.35
N GLY A 75 9.06 -31.90 25.95
CA GLY A 75 7.92 -32.84 25.95
C GLY A 75 7.20 -32.99 27.29
N TRP A 76 7.83 -32.58 28.41
CA TRP A 76 7.24 -32.56 29.75
C TRP A 76 6.28 -31.38 30.01
N MET A 77 6.37 -30.27 29.26
CA MET A 77 5.43 -29.14 29.40
C MET A 77 4.07 -29.39 28.71
N SER A 78 4.01 -30.27 27.70
CA SER A 78 2.74 -30.65 27.06
C SER A 78 1.84 -31.49 27.97
N GLN A 79 2.37 -32.02 29.09
CA GLN A 79 1.63 -32.82 30.06
C GLN A 79 1.04 -32.01 31.22
N LEU A 80 1.34 -30.71 31.31
CA LEU A 80 0.84 -29.81 32.37
C LEU A 80 -0.42 -29.03 31.97
N ILE A 81 -0.93 -29.25 30.75
CA ILE A 81 -2.23 -28.73 30.30
C ILE A 81 -3.22 -29.90 30.31
N PHE A 82 -3.59 -30.35 31.50
CA PHE A 82 -4.79 -31.14 31.80
C PHE A 82 -5.37 -30.64 33.12
#